data_AF-A0A6P0PP07-F1
#
_entry.id   AF-A0A6P0PP07-F1
#
_cell.length_a   1.000
_cell.length_b   1.000
_cell.length_c   1.000
_cell.angle_alpha   90.00
_cell.angle_beta   90.00
_cell.angle_gamma   90.00
#
_symmetry.space_group_name_H-M   'P 1'
#
loop_
_entity.id
_entity.type
_entity.pdbx_description
1 polymer ?
#
loop_
_entity_poly.entity_id
_entity_poly.type
_entity_poly.pdbx_seq_one_letter_code
_entity_poly.pdbx_strand_id
1 'polypeptide(L)'
;MQTKAYSDLFPLFNTASPKTLEWFESIAVEHEYPTDRAIIMEDAWGNAVYFIVSGWVKVRHLRGENDVTLAILGRGDFFGEMAILDESPRSTDIVAMSNVRLLTISAQRFIQTLFKDPQLHHRMLQLMVRRLRQSNVRLQNRYQPPAVNLVNTLVGLAENYGEITEKGTEIYNICYQDLADITDISVEDTTKIMKKLESKGWIKADPEQQTMRLMNIKQLTQLVRRGSS
;
A
#
# COMPACT_ATOMS: atom_id res chain seq x y z
N MET A 1 5.69 22.33 -14.75
CA MET A 1 6.76 21.29 -14.78
C MET A 1 6.48 20.14 -13.79
N GLN A 2 5.53 20.30 -12.84
CA GLN A 2 5.12 19.26 -11.86
C GLN A 2 3.96 18.36 -12.32
N THR A 3 3.11 18.81 -13.24
CA THR A 3 1.92 18.10 -13.75
C THR A 3 2.19 16.67 -14.23
N LYS A 4 3.30 16.46 -14.97
CA LYS A 4 3.70 15.13 -15.46
C LYS A 4 4.20 14.23 -14.33
N ALA A 5 4.86 14.80 -13.32
CA ALA A 5 5.35 14.07 -12.16
C ALA A 5 4.21 13.45 -11.33
N TYR A 6 3.05 14.11 -11.21
CA TYR A 6 1.90 13.53 -10.52
C TYR A 6 1.21 12.41 -11.31
N SER A 7 1.11 12.57 -12.63
CA SER A 7 0.57 11.52 -13.51
C SER A 7 1.47 10.29 -13.52
N ASP A 8 2.79 10.45 -13.46
CA ASP A 8 3.71 9.32 -13.38
C ASP A 8 3.74 8.67 -11.97
N LEU A 9 3.50 9.48 -10.93
CA LEU A 9 3.57 9.03 -9.53
C LEU A 9 2.30 8.32 -9.06
N PHE A 10 1.12 8.82 -9.41
CA PHE A 10 -0.15 8.34 -8.89
C PHE A 10 -0.96 7.66 -10.01
N PRO A 11 -1.14 6.32 -9.96
CA PRO A 11 -1.90 5.57 -10.97
C PRO A 11 -3.31 6.11 -11.25
N LEU A 12 -3.91 6.77 -10.25
CA LEU A 12 -5.21 7.44 -10.39
C LEU A 12 -5.18 8.54 -11.46
N PHE A 13 -4.09 9.29 -11.56
CA PHE A 13 -3.96 10.45 -12.44
C PHE A 13 -3.34 10.14 -13.82
N ASN A 14 -3.03 8.88 -14.14
CA ASN A 14 -2.44 8.47 -15.43
C ASN A 14 -3.27 8.88 -16.66
N THR A 15 -4.59 9.03 -16.49
CA THR A 15 -5.48 9.53 -17.55
C THR A 15 -6.33 10.70 -17.11
N ALA A 16 -5.86 11.46 -16.14
CA ALA A 16 -6.49 12.72 -15.79
C ALA A 16 -6.23 13.74 -16.89
N SER A 17 -7.18 14.66 -17.10
CA SER A 17 -6.93 15.77 -18.02
C SER A 17 -5.80 16.68 -17.49
N PRO A 18 -5.03 17.37 -18.36
CA PRO A 18 -4.02 18.33 -17.91
C PRO A 18 -4.60 19.40 -16.96
N LYS A 19 -5.83 19.87 -17.24
CA LYS A 19 -6.55 20.82 -16.38
C LYS A 19 -6.83 20.25 -14.99
N THR A 20 -7.13 18.95 -14.90
CA THR A 20 -7.38 18.25 -13.64
C THR A 20 -6.10 18.17 -12.81
N LEU A 21 -4.97 17.88 -13.45
CA LEU A 21 -3.67 17.83 -12.80
C LEU A 21 -3.22 19.21 -12.32
N GLU A 22 -3.36 20.26 -13.15
CA GLU A 22 -3.07 21.65 -12.76
C GLU A 22 -3.97 22.10 -11.60
N TRP A 23 -5.25 21.73 -11.64
CA TRP A 23 -6.18 22.04 -10.57
C TRP A 23 -5.80 21.29 -9.29
N PHE A 24 -5.46 20.00 -9.36
CA PHE A 24 -5.00 19.21 -8.21
C PHE A 24 -3.74 19.83 -7.59
N GLU A 25 -2.75 20.21 -8.40
CA GLU A 25 -1.54 20.91 -7.98
C GLU A 25 -1.86 22.22 -7.24
N SER A 26 -2.86 22.98 -7.70
CA SER A 26 -3.27 24.24 -7.05
C SER A 26 -3.98 24.09 -5.71
N ILE A 27 -4.53 22.90 -5.40
CA ILE A 27 -5.33 22.67 -4.20
C ILE A 27 -4.71 21.67 -3.21
N ALA A 28 -3.70 20.92 -3.63
CA ALA A 28 -3.04 19.91 -2.82
C ALA A 28 -2.14 20.58 -1.77
N VAL A 29 -2.19 20.06 -0.55
CA VAL A 29 -1.37 20.53 0.56
C VAL A 29 -0.37 19.46 0.94
N GLU A 30 0.90 19.82 1.06
CA GLU A 30 1.95 18.89 1.46
C GLU A 30 2.00 18.72 2.99
N HIS A 31 2.16 17.48 3.44
CA HIS A 31 2.35 17.14 4.83
C HIS A 31 3.48 16.11 4.99
N GLU A 32 4.21 16.21 6.09
CA GLU A 32 5.23 15.23 6.49
C GLU A 32 4.87 14.62 7.84
N TYR A 33 5.04 13.31 7.95
CA TYR A 33 4.82 12.56 9.17
C TYR A 33 6.07 11.72 9.48
N PRO A 34 6.62 11.81 10.70
CA PRO A 34 7.70 10.92 11.10
C PRO A 34 7.18 9.49 11.30
N THR A 35 8.10 8.53 11.30
CA THR A 35 7.83 7.13 11.66
C THR A 35 7.03 7.03 12.97
N ASP A 36 6.14 6.03 13.04
CA ASP A 36 5.24 5.70 14.15
C ASP A 36 4.16 6.75 14.46
N ARG A 37 4.04 7.80 13.64
CA ARG A 37 3.00 8.81 13.82
C ARG A 37 1.67 8.34 13.22
N ALA A 38 0.61 8.42 14.02
CA ALA A 38 -0.77 8.29 13.52
C ALA A 38 -1.10 9.46 12.59
N ILE A 39 -1.52 9.14 11.36
CA ILE A 39 -1.92 10.08 10.31
C ILE A 39 -3.45 10.25 10.35
N ILE A 40 -4.15 9.14 10.56
CA ILE A 40 -5.61 9.06 10.68
C ILE A 40 -5.91 8.16 11.86
N MET A 41 -6.89 8.55 12.68
CA MET A 41 -7.44 7.72 13.75
C MET A 41 -8.88 7.33 13.44
N GLU A 42 -9.28 6.14 13.86
CA GLU A 42 -10.67 5.69 13.99
C GLU A 42 -11.45 6.77 14.76
N ASP A 43 -12.65 7.13 14.29
CA ASP A 43 -13.48 8.24 14.81
C ASP A 43 -13.01 9.69 14.55
N ALA A 44 -11.85 9.90 13.92
CA ALA A 44 -11.49 11.25 13.46
C ALA A 44 -12.40 11.67 12.29
N TRP A 45 -13.09 12.81 12.43
CA TRP A 45 -13.82 13.45 11.34
C TRP A 45 -12.81 13.99 10.30
N GLY A 46 -12.31 13.10 9.46
CA GLY A 46 -11.28 13.40 8.48
C GLY A 46 -11.87 13.66 7.10
N ASN A 47 -11.94 14.94 6.74
CA ASN A 47 -12.47 15.44 5.47
C ASN A 47 -11.39 15.54 4.38
N ALA A 48 -10.52 14.54 4.21
CA ALA A 48 -9.46 14.58 3.19
C ALA A 48 -9.05 13.21 2.64
N VAL A 49 -8.58 13.23 1.39
CA VAL A 49 -7.86 12.13 0.72
C VAL A 49 -6.37 12.43 0.77
N TYR A 50 -5.58 11.39 1.02
CA TYR A 50 -4.14 11.48 1.24
C TYR A 50 -3.42 10.65 0.17
N PHE A 51 -2.45 11.26 -0.51
CA PHE A 51 -1.68 10.67 -1.59
C PHE A 51 -0.23 10.51 -1.16
N ILE A 52 0.32 9.30 -1.24
CA ILE A 52 1.66 8.98 -0.71
C ILE A 52 2.72 9.36 -1.75
N VAL A 53 3.45 10.45 -1.47
CA VAL A 53 4.57 10.90 -2.32
C VAL A 53 5.80 10.03 -2.08
N SER A 54 6.09 9.74 -0.81
CA SER A 54 7.18 8.86 -0.40
C SER A 54 6.92 8.28 0.98
N GLY A 55 7.58 7.17 1.29
CA GLY A 55 7.44 6.46 2.55
C GLY A 55 6.35 5.38 2.52
N TRP A 56 6.15 4.76 3.67
CA TRP A 56 5.28 3.61 3.87
C TRP A 56 4.32 3.86 5.02
N VAL A 57 3.07 3.42 4.85
CA VAL A 57 2.04 3.48 5.89
C VAL A 57 1.40 2.11 6.06
N LYS A 58 0.93 1.84 7.27
CA LYS A 58 0.05 0.69 7.53
C LYS A 58 -1.36 1.14 7.84
N VAL A 59 -2.31 0.43 7.26
CA VAL A 59 -3.73 0.47 7.60
C VAL A 59 -3.95 -0.56 8.68
N ARG A 60 -4.46 -0.16 9.84
CA ARG A 60 -4.74 -1.09 10.95
C ARG A 60 -6.15 -0.88 11.49
N HIS A 61 -6.67 -1.91 12.12
CA HIS A 61 -7.93 -1.86 12.85
C HIS A 61 -7.71 -2.22 14.31
N LEU A 62 -8.31 -1.47 15.22
CA LEU A 62 -8.20 -1.71 16.65
C LEU A 62 -9.18 -2.81 17.07
N ARG A 63 -8.67 -3.93 17.56
CA ARG A 63 -9.47 -5.04 18.07
C ARG A 63 -9.20 -5.24 19.57
N GLY A 64 -9.89 -4.45 20.39
CA GLY A 64 -9.66 -4.42 21.83
C GLY A 64 -8.33 -3.74 22.15
N GLU A 65 -7.41 -4.43 22.83
CA GLU A 65 -6.06 -3.93 23.13
C GLU A 65 -5.03 -4.19 22.01
N ASN A 66 -5.39 -5.00 21.01
CA ASN A 66 -4.48 -5.36 19.92
C ASN A 66 -4.85 -4.62 18.64
N ASP A 67 -3.86 -4.09 17.92
CA ASP A 67 -4.04 -3.67 16.53
C ASP A 67 -3.78 -4.83 15.57
N VAL A 68 -4.54 -4.87 14.48
CA VAL A 68 -4.31 -5.82 13.37
C VAL A 68 -4.04 -5.04 12.11
N THR A 69 -2.89 -5.27 11.48
CA THR A 69 -2.55 -4.63 10.21
C THR A 69 -3.34 -5.27 9.06
N LEU A 70 -4.13 -4.46 8.36
CA LEU A 70 -5.01 -4.89 7.26
C LEU A 70 -4.33 -4.75 5.89
N ALA A 71 -3.52 -3.71 5.73
CA ALA A 71 -2.81 -3.41 4.50
C ALA A 71 -1.57 -2.56 4.76
N ILE A 72 -0.64 -2.62 3.83
CA ILE A 72 0.56 -1.79 3.78
C ILE A 72 0.54 -1.08 2.44
N LEU A 73 0.69 0.25 2.48
CA LEU A 73 0.64 1.12 1.31
C LEU A 73 1.95 1.90 1.22
N GLY A 74 2.42 2.09 -0.01
CA GLY A 74 3.65 2.81 -0.29
C GLY A 74 3.45 3.95 -1.28
N ARG A 75 4.58 4.43 -1.82
CA ARG A 75 4.63 5.48 -2.84
C ARG A 75 3.65 5.23 -3.98
N GLY A 76 2.93 6.29 -4.37
CA GLY A 76 1.96 6.27 -5.47
C GLY A 76 0.56 5.79 -5.08
N ASP A 77 0.38 5.22 -3.89
CA ASP A 77 -0.93 4.88 -3.37
C ASP A 77 -1.62 6.08 -2.69
N PHE A 78 -2.89 5.90 -2.36
CA PHE A 78 -3.68 6.89 -1.63
C PHE A 78 -4.70 6.22 -0.71
N PHE A 79 -5.09 6.94 0.33
CA PHE A 79 -6.00 6.47 1.37
C PHE A 79 -6.96 7.58 1.86
N GLY A 80 -7.99 7.17 2.61
CA GLY A 80 -9.03 8.05 3.15
C GLY A 80 -10.23 8.25 2.22
N GLU A 81 -10.13 7.78 0.98
CA GLU A 81 -11.18 7.81 -0.03
C GLU A 81 -12.38 6.92 0.31
N MET A 82 -12.17 5.81 1.05
CA MET A 82 -13.26 4.86 1.33
C MET A 82 -14.37 5.53 2.13
N ALA A 83 -14.05 6.15 3.26
CA ALA A 83 -15.01 6.88 4.09
C ALA A 83 -15.70 8.03 3.33
N ILE A 84 -15.01 8.62 2.34
CA ILE A 84 -15.55 9.72 1.54
C ILE A 84 -16.52 9.22 0.47
N LEU A 85 -16.20 8.12 -0.21
CA LEU A 85 -17.00 7.55 -1.29
C LEU A 85 -18.17 6.69 -0.79
N ASP A 86 -18.01 6.06 0.37
CA ASP A 86 -19.03 5.23 1.03
C ASP A 86 -19.93 6.05 1.97
N GLU A 87 -19.62 7.34 2.17
CA GLU A 87 -20.30 8.23 3.13
C GLU A 87 -20.42 7.61 4.54
N SER A 88 -19.41 6.81 4.93
CA SER A 88 -19.38 6.06 6.18
C SER A 88 -18.30 6.56 7.15
N PRO A 89 -18.46 6.34 8.46
CA PRO A 89 -17.41 6.66 9.43
C PRO A 89 -16.09 5.96 9.10
N ARG A 90 -14.98 6.59 9.46
CA ARG A 90 -13.67 5.95 9.35
C ARG A 90 -13.61 4.73 10.26
N SER A 91 -13.21 3.59 9.71
CA SER A 91 -13.16 2.29 10.39
C SER A 91 -11.75 1.74 10.56
N THR A 92 -10.72 2.52 10.20
CA THR A 92 -9.31 2.11 10.26
C THR A 92 -8.40 3.28 10.60
N ASP A 93 -7.35 2.97 11.34
CA ASP A 93 -6.22 3.84 11.63
C ASP A 93 -5.19 3.76 10.48
N ILE A 94 -4.53 4.89 10.23
CA ILE A 94 -3.35 4.94 9.35
C ILE A 94 -2.15 5.40 10.16
N VAL A 95 -1.08 4.62 10.15
CA VAL A 95 0.17 4.91 10.87
C VAL A 95 1.34 4.93 9.89
N ALA A 96 2.19 5.94 10.02
CA ALA A 96 3.45 6.02 9.27
C ALA A 96 4.42 4.92 9.73
N MET A 97 4.88 4.08 8.80
CA MET A 97 5.91 3.06 9.06
C MET A 97 7.32 3.59 8.81
N SER A 98 7.47 4.65 8.00
CA SER A 98 8.72 5.36 7.77
C SER A 98 8.47 6.87 7.85
N ASN A 99 9.45 7.71 7.54
CA ASN A 99 9.16 9.11 7.24
C ASN A 99 8.28 9.15 5.97
N VAL A 100 7.10 9.76 6.07
CA VAL A 100 6.10 9.80 5.01
C VAL A 100 5.90 11.24 4.56
N ARG A 101 5.90 11.45 3.23
CA ARG A 101 5.45 12.68 2.59
C ARG A 101 4.13 12.43 1.90
N LEU A 102 3.14 13.29 2.17
CA LEU A 102 1.79 13.19 1.63
C LEU A 102 1.40 14.46 0.90
N LEU A 103 0.55 14.31 -0.11
CA LEU A 103 -0.32 15.38 -0.59
C LEU A 103 -1.73 15.13 -0.11
N THR A 104 -2.40 16.17 0.37
CA THR A 104 -3.78 16.08 0.84
C THR A 104 -4.70 17.00 0.06
N ILE A 105 -5.91 16.54 -0.19
CA ILE A 105 -7.00 17.35 -0.74
C ILE A 105 -8.25 17.11 0.09
N SER A 106 -9.07 18.14 0.26
CA SER A 106 -10.32 17.98 1.00
C SER A 106 -11.28 17.03 0.28
N ALA A 107 -12.11 16.32 1.04
CA ALA A 107 -13.11 15.38 0.53
C ALA A 107 -14.04 16.05 -0.49
N GLN A 108 -14.53 17.24 -0.17
CA GLN A 108 -15.38 18.02 -1.06
C GLN A 108 -14.68 18.32 -2.39
N ARG A 109 -13.41 18.74 -2.34
CA ARG A 109 -12.62 19.02 -3.54
C ARG A 109 -12.42 17.75 -4.35
N PHE A 110 -12.02 16.64 -3.72
CA PHE A 110 -11.83 15.36 -4.40
C PHE A 110 -13.10 14.91 -5.15
N ILE A 111 -14.25 14.93 -4.48
CA ILE A 111 -15.53 14.59 -5.10
C ILE A 111 -15.85 15.52 -6.29
N GLN A 112 -15.63 16.83 -6.14
CA GLN A 112 -15.80 17.77 -7.25
C GLN A 112 -14.88 17.45 -8.44
N THR A 113 -13.65 17.01 -8.20
CA THR A 113 -12.73 16.58 -9.27
C THR A 113 -13.28 15.38 -10.02
N LEU A 114 -13.74 14.37 -9.28
CA LEU A 114 -14.30 13.15 -9.85
C LEU A 114 -15.55 13.44 -10.69
N PHE A 115 -16.38 14.41 -10.32
CA PHE A 115 -17.53 14.81 -11.14
C PHE A 115 -17.14 15.64 -12.38
N LYS A 116 -16.07 16.43 -12.29
CA LYS A 116 -15.61 17.30 -13.40
C LYS A 116 -14.76 16.55 -14.43
N ASP A 117 -14.11 15.46 -14.05
CA ASP A 117 -13.27 14.64 -14.94
C ASP A 117 -13.78 13.19 -15.00
N PRO A 118 -14.61 12.84 -15.99
CA PRO A 118 -15.13 11.48 -16.15
C PRO A 118 -14.04 10.42 -16.37
N GLN A 119 -12.88 10.80 -16.93
CA GLN A 119 -11.78 9.85 -17.13
C GLN A 119 -11.12 9.52 -15.80
N LEU A 120 -10.89 10.52 -14.96
CA LEU A 120 -10.43 10.32 -13.59
C LEU A 120 -11.43 9.47 -12.79
N HIS A 121 -12.72 9.75 -12.91
CA HIS A 121 -13.79 8.97 -12.28
C HIS A 121 -13.76 7.50 -12.70
N HIS A 122 -13.64 7.24 -14.01
CA HIS A 122 -13.55 5.88 -14.52
C HIS A 122 -12.28 5.16 -14.01
N ARG A 123 -11.14 5.86 -13.90
CA ARG A 123 -9.93 5.30 -13.27
C ARG A 123 -10.12 4.98 -11.81
N MET A 124 -10.82 5.82 -11.07
CA MET A 124 -11.18 5.56 -9.68
C MET A 124 -11.95 4.24 -9.54
N LEU A 125 -12.96 4.04 -10.38
CA LEU A 125 -13.72 2.78 -10.42
C LEU A 125 -12.85 1.57 -10.76
N GLN A 126 -11.95 1.70 -11.74
CA GLN A 126 -11.03 0.62 -12.10
C GLN A 126 -10.08 0.26 -10.95
N LEU A 127 -9.59 1.24 -10.20
CA LEU A 127 -8.75 1.02 -9.02
C LEU A 127 -9.53 0.31 -7.91
N MET A 128 -10.79 0.71 -7.67
CA MET A 128 -11.66 0.03 -6.70
C MET A 128 -11.93 -1.42 -7.09
N VAL A 129 -12.21 -1.69 -8.37
CA VAL A 129 -12.38 -3.07 -8.87
C VAL A 129 -11.09 -3.89 -8.73
N ARG A 130 -9.92 -3.29 -8.95
CA ARG A 130 -8.63 -3.97 -8.74
C ARG A 130 -8.41 -4.30 -7.27
N ARG A 131 -8.66 -3.36 -6.35
CA ARG A 131 -8.54 -3.57 -4.91
C ARG A 131 -9.51 -4.64 -4.41
N LEU A 132 -10.77 -4.64 -4.88
CA LEU A 132 -11.74 -5.69 -4.57
C LEU A 132 -11.27 -7.07 -5.05
N ARG A 133 -10.72 -7.15 -6.27
CA ARG A 133 -10.16 -8.41 -6.80
C ARG A 133 -8.99 -8.90 -5.96
N GLN A 134 -8.08 -8.00 -5.56
CA GLN A 134 -6.96 -8.34 -4.68
C GLN A 134 -7.46 -8.85 -3.32
N SER A 135 -8.48 -8.22 -2.74
CA SER A 135 -9.12 -8.68 -1.51
C SER A 135 -9.72 -10.09 -1.66
N ASN A 136 -10.44 -10.35 -2.76
CA ASN A 136 -10.99 -11.68 -3.05
C ASN A 136 -9.91 -12.75 -3.27
N VAL A 137 -8.79 -12.40 -3.92
CA VAL A 137 -7.64 -13.31 -4.08
C VAL A 137 -7.05 -13.67 -2.72
N ARG A 138 -6.97 -12.74 -1.77
CA ARG A 138 -6.53 -13.04 -0.39
C ARG A 138 -7.44 -14.07 0.28
N LEU A 139 -8.76 -13.95 0.11
CA LEU A 139 -9.72 -14.93 0.65
C LEU A 139 -9.53 -16.33 0.03
N GLN A 140 -9.28 -16.41 -1.28
CA GLN A 140 -8.99 -17.69 -1.95
C GLN A 140 -7.66 -18.30 -1.49
N ASN A 141 -6.66 -17.45 -1.27
CA ASN A 141 -5.35 -17.84 -0.80
C ASN A 141 -5.33 -18.31 0.66
N ARG A 142 -6.42 -18.16 1.42
CA ARG A 142 -6.50 -18.69 2.79
C ARG A 142 -6.27 -20.20 2.88
N TYR A 143 -6.53 -20.93 1.78
CA TYR A 143 -6.32 -22.37 1.68
C TYR A 143 -4.93 -22.76 1.14
N GLN A 144 -4.11 -21.78 0.76
CA GLN A 144 -2.76 -22.01 0.27
C GLN A 144 -1.78 -22.25 1.44
N PRO A 145 -0.66 -22.95 1.20
CA PRO A 145 0.37 -23.10 2.21
C PRO A 145 0.89 -21.74 2.72
N PRO A 146 1.19 -21.58 4.03
CA PRO A 146 1.63 -20.29 4.59
C PRO A 146 2.81 -19.64 3.84
N ALA A 147 3.75 -20.45 3.35
CA ALA A 147 4.87 -19.97 2.54
C ALA A 147 4.46 -19.35 1.20
N VAL A 148 3.40 -19.88 0.57
CA VAL A 148 2.86 -19.34 -0.69
C VAL A 148 2.21 -17.98 -0.43
N ASN A 149 1.46 -17.84 0.66
CA ASN A 149 0.82 -16.59 1.04
C ASN A 149 1.83 -15.49 1.33
N LEU A 150 2.84 -15.80 2.14
CA LEU A 150 3.88 -14.83 2.47
C LEU A 150 4.66 -14.38 1.21
N VAL A 151 5.04 -15.32 0.35
CA VAL A 151 5.77 -15.01 -0.88
C VAL A 151 4.90 -14.21 -1.86
N ASN A 152 3.61 -14.54 -2.00
CA ASN A 152 2.67 -13.76 -2.81
C ASN A 152 2.59 -12.31 -2.36
N THR A 153 2.50 -12.09 -1.04
CA THR A 153 2.44 -10.75 -0.47
C THR A 153 3.74 -9.99 -0.71
N LEU A 154 4.90 -10.60 -0.46
CA LEU A 154 6.20 -9.95 -0.71
C LEU A 154 6.39 -9.58 -2.18
N VAL A 155 6.02 -10.47 -3.11
CA VAL A 155 6.07 -10.19 -4.54
C VAL A 155 5.11 -9.06 -4.90
N GLY A 156 3.88 -9.07 -4.39
CA GLY A 156 2.92 -7.99 -4.64
C GLY A 156 3.39 -6.64 -4.11
N LEU A 157 4.04 -6.58 -2.94
CA LEU A 157 4.65 -5.37 -2.41
C LEU A 157 5.79 -4.87 -3.29
N ALA A 158 6.64 -5.77 -3.78
CA ALA A 158 7.74 -5.43 -4.68
C ALA A 158 7.26 -4.96 -6.07
N GLU A 159 6.21 -5.56 -6.60
CA GLU A 159 5.59 -5.15 -7.87
C GLU A 159 4.90 -3.78 -7.77
N ASN A 160 4.25 -3.49 -6.64
CA ASN A 160 3.49 -2.25 -6.47
C ASN A 160 4.34 -1.06 -6.01
N TYR A 161 5.33 -1.30 -5.15
CA TYR A 161 6.03 -0.23 -4.43
C TYR A 161 7.56 -0.37 -4.45
N GLY A 162 8.09 -1.43 -5.07
CA GLY A 162 9.51 -1.73 -5.02
C GLY A 162 10.37 -0.90 -5.96
N GLU A 163 11.57 -0.56 -5.52
CA GLU A 163 12.58 0.12 -6.34
C GLU A 163 13.51 -0.92 -6.98
N ILE A 164 13.62 -0.89 -8.30
CA ILE A 164 14.46 -1.84 -9.05
C ILE A 164 15.93 -1.41 -8.93
N THR A 165 16.76 -2.31 -8.41
CA THR A 165 18.21 -2.14 -8.29
C THR A 165 18.94 -3.23 -9.07
N GLU A 166 20.26 -3.07 -9.27
CA GLU A 166 21.11 -4.10 -9.89
C GLU A 166 21.07 -5.45 -9.15
N LYS A 167 20.77 -5.42 -7.85
CA LYS A 167 20.79 -6.59 -6.96
C LYS A 167 19.40 -7.18 -6.70
N GLY A 168 18.36 -6.66 -7.34
CA GLY A 168 16.97 -7.08 -7.12
C GLY A 168 16.05 -5.91 -6.82
N THR A 169 14.85 -6.19 -6.32
CA THR A 169 13.87 -5.14 -5.99
C THR A 169 13.88 -4.86 -4.50
N GLU A 170 14.01 -3.59 -4.12
CA GLU A 170 14.02 -3.13 -2.73
C GLU A 170 12.63 -2.65 -2.30
N ILE A 171 12.19 -3.07 -1.12
CA ILE A 171 10.98 -2.61 -0.44
C ILE A 171 11.31 -2.24 1.00
N TYR A 172 10.35 -1.67 1.73
CA TYR A 172 10.48 -1.44 3.17
C TYR A 172 10.60 -2.75 3.94
N ASN A 173 11.44 -2.75 4.98
CA ASN A 173 11.60 -3.90 5.87
C ASN A 173 10.44 -4.00 6.88
N ILE A 174 9.35 -4.62 6.45
CA ILE A 174 8.14 -4.78 7.26
C ILE A 174 8.41 -5.76 8.41
N CYS A 175 7.94 -5.43 9.61
CA CYS A 175 8.09 -6.30 10.78
C CYS A 175 7.30 -7.61 10.63
N TYR A 176 7.74 -8.67 11.31
CA TYR A 176 7.10 -9.98 11.18
C TYR A 176 5.66 -10.02 11.69
N GLN A 177 5.29 -9.15 12.65
CA GLN A 177 3.91 -9.03 13.11
C GLN A 177 3.01 -8.49 11.99
N ASP A 178 3.39 -7.37 11.37
CA ASP A 178 2.60 -6.77 10.29
C ASP A 178 2.51 -7.71 9.07
N LEU A 179 3.59 -8.45 8.75
CA LEU A 179 3.57 -9.48 7.70
C LEU A 179 2.62 -10.63 8.05
N ALA A 180 2.63 -11.09 9.29
CA ALA A 180 1.73 -12.13 9.78
C ALA A 180 0.26 -11.70 9.64
N ASP A 181 -0.06 -10.48 10.06
CA ASP A 181 -1.41 -9.92 10.02
C ASP A 181 -1.94 -9.83 8.57
N ILE A 182 -1.17 -9.23 7.65
CA ILE A 182 -1.63 -9.04 6.26
C ILE A 182 -1.68 -10.35 5.45
N THR A 183 -1.04 -11.41 5.93
CA THR A 183 -1.03 -12.73 5.27
C THR A 183 -1.92 -13.77 5.96
N ASP A 184 -2.53 -13.43 7.10
CA ASP A 184 -3.34 -14.33 7.93
C ASP A 184 -2.59 -15.63 8.30
N ILE A 185 -1.29 -15.51 8.61
CA ILE A 185 -0.46 -16.63 9.10
C ILE A 185 0.09 -16.30 10.49
N SER A 186 0.56 -17.31 11.22
CA SER A 186 1.15 -17.07 12.54
C SER A 186 2.49 -16.33 12.45
N VAL A 187 2.83 -15.54 13.47
CA VAL A 187 4.14 -14.86 13.58
C VAL A 187 5.28 -15.88 13.61
N GLU A 188 5.05 -17.05 14.22
CA GLU A 188 6.02 -18.14 14.28
C GLU A 188 6.29 -18.71 12.88
N ASP A 189 5.26 -18.98 12.10
CA ASP A 189 5.40 -19.46 10.72
C ASP A 189 6.03 -18.40 9.82
N THR A 190 5.61 -17.14 9.95
CA THR A 190 6.23 -15.99 9.28
C THR A 190 7.74 -15.99 9.52
N THR A 191 8.15 -16.08 10.79
CA THR A 191 9.56 -16.08 11.19
C THR A 191 10.33 -17.26 10.57
N LYS A 192 9.76 -18.47 10.62
CA LYS A 192 10.37 -19.69 10.04
C LYS A 192 10.55 -19.55 8.53
N ILE A 193 9.53 -19.04 7.83
CA ILE A 193 9.54 -18.89 6.38
C ILE A 193 10.55 -17.80 5.98
N MET A 194 10.52 -16.62 6.61
CA MET A 194 11.45 -15.53 6.32
C MET A 194 12.92 -15.97 6.46
N LYS A 195 13.26 -16.63 7.57
CA LYS A 195 14.61 -17.19 7.78
C LYS A 195 15.02 -18.20 6.70
N LYS A 196 14.07 -19.01 6.23
CA LYS A 196 14.30 -19.97 5.13
C LYS A 196 14.49 -19.29 3.77
N LEU A 197 13.81 -18.16 3.53
CA LEU A 197 14.00 -17.36 2.31
C LEU A 197 15.37 -16.66 2.34
N GLU A 198 15.78 -16.14 3.49
CA GLU A 198 17.11 -15.53 3.69
C GLU A 198 18.24 -16.54 3.54
N SER A 199 18.13 -17.73 4.14
CA SER A 199 19.17 -18.77 4.04
C SER A 199 19.36 -19.29 2.61
N LYS A 200 18.32 -19.22 1.79
CA LYS A 200 18.37 -19.51 0.34
C LYS A 200 18.90 -18.33 -0.49
N GLY A 201 19.12 -17.16 0.11
CA GLY A 201 19.52 -15.94 -0.57
C GLY A 201 18.44 -15.36 -1.49
N TRP A 202 17.17 -15.68 -1.26
CA TRP A 202 16.06 -15.17 -2.08
C TRP A 202 15.63 -13.76 -1.65
N ILE A 203 15.81 -13.47 -0.37
CA ILE A 203 15.61 -12.14 0.21
C ILE A 203 16.82 -11.78 1.09
N LYS A 204 17.01 -10.49 1.33
CA LYS A 204 17.99 -9.97 2.29
C LYS A 204 17.43 -8.73 2.96
N ALA A 205 17.25 -8.78 4.28
CA ALA A 205 16.91 -7.60 5.07
C ALA A 205 18.16 -6.77 5.40
N ASP A 206 17.98 -5.45 5.43
CA ASP A 206 18.93 -4.45 5.91
C ASP A 206 18.24 -3.60 6.98
N PRO A 207 18.35 -3.97 8.26
CA PRO A 207 17.70 -3.25 9.35
C PRO A 207 18.25 -1.83 9.56
N GLU A 208 19.48 -1.53 9.15
CA GLU A 208 20.06 -0.19 9.31
C GLU A 208 19.41 0.80 8.31
N GLN A 209 19.19 0.34 7.08
CA GLN A 209 18.51 1.11 6.05
C GLN A 209 16.98 0.97 6.09
N GLN A 210 16.43 0.10 6.94
CA GLN A 210 15.02 -0.27 6.99
C GLN A 210 14.49 -0.77 5.63
N THR A 211 15.32 -1.49 4.88
CA THR A 211 14.98 -2.04 3.56
C THR A 211 15.07 -3.56 3.53
N MET A 212 14.32 -4.17 2.62
CA MET A 212 14.41 -5.58 2.30
C MET A 212 14.55 -5.73 0.79
N ARG A 213 15.56 -6.47 0.36
CA ARG A 213 15.82 -6.73 -1.05
C ARG A 213 15.33 -8.12 -1.44
N LEU A 214 14.48 -8.19 -2.46
CA LEU A 214 14.06 -9.42 -3.10
C LEU A 214 15.04 -9.72 -4.24
N MET A 215 15.99 -10.60 -3.98
CA MET A 215 17.11 -10.92 -4.88
C MET A 215 16.67 -11.79 -6.07
N ASN A 216 15.62 -12.60 -5.91
CA ASN A 216 15.21 -13.58 -6.91
C ASN A 216 13.69 -13.66 -7.07
N ILE A 217 13.10 -12.62 -7.66
CA ILE A 217 11.65 -12.58 -7.95
C ILE A 217 11.20 -13.79 -8.76
N LYS A 218 11.97 -14.23 -9.76
CA LYS A 218 11.60 -15.40 -10.59
C LYS A 218 11.37 -16.66 -9.77
N GLN A 219 12.26 -16.97 -8.83
CA GLN A 219 12.12 -18.14 -7.95
C GLN A 219 10.96 -17.98 -6.96
N LEU A 220 10.77 -16.77 -6.43
CA LEU A 220 9.63 -16.44 -5.57
C LEU A 220 8.30 -16.66 -6.31
N THR A 221 8.17 -16.17 -7.55
CA THR A 221 6.98 -16.39 -8.38
C THR A 221 6.78 -17.85 -8.78
N GLN A 222 7.85 -18.64 -8.94
CA GLN A 222 7.72 -20.08 -9.19
C GLN A 222 7.15 -20.85 -7.99
N LEU A 223 7.51 -20.45 -6.76
CA LEU A 223 6.96 -21.05 -5.54
C LEU A 223 5.45 -20.82 -5.45
N VAL A 224 4.99 -19.63 -5.84
CA VAL A 224 3.57 -19.29 -5.93
C VAL A 224 2.83 -20.21 -6.89
N ARG A 225 3.35 -20.38 -8.11
CA ARG A 225 2.68 -21.19 -9.15
C ARG A 225 2.53 -22.66 -8.77
N ARG A 226 3.45 -23.20 -7.96
CA ARG A 226 3.40 -24.59 -7.49
C ARG A 226 2.36 -24.84 -6.40
N GLY A 227 1.96 -23.83 -5.63
CA GLY A 227 0.88 -23.96 -4.64
C GLY A 227 -0.52 -23.89 -5.23
N SER A 228 -0.66 -23.24 -6.40
CA SER A 228 -1.93 -23.08 -7.12
C SER A 228 -2.28 -24.25 -8.04
N SER A 229 -1.45 -25.30 -8.10
CA SER A 229 -1.66 -26.53 -8.88
C SER A 229 -2.07 -27.68 -7.98
#